data_AF-A0AAW2J257-F1
#
_entry.id   AF-A0AAW2J257-F1
#
_cell.length_a   1.000
_cell.length_b   1.000
_cell.length_c   1.000
_cell.angle_alpha   90.00
_cell.angle_beta   90.00
_cell.angle_gamma   90.00
#
_symmetry.space_group_name_H-M   'P 1'
#
loop_
_entity.id
_entity.type
_entity.pdbx_description
1 polymer ?
#
loop_
_entity_poly.entity_id
_entity_poly.type
_entity_poly.pdbx_seq_one_letter_code
_entity_poly.pdbx_strand_id
1 'polypeptide(L)'
;MSKNPLTLIMETNKFNGMNYNEWLRSLRIVLDFENQSYILDKSLPTALPEGSSPEEHVTFENWHEDNRKVRSIILASMTMTSKSNMIG
;
A
#
# COMPACT_ATOMS: atom_id res chain seq x y z
N MET A 1 12.70 -11.36 -19.68
CA MET A 1 12.17 -11.82 -18.38
C MET A 1 10.66 -11.65 -18.41
N SER A 2 9.90 -12.70 -18.09
CA SER A 2 8.45 -12.57 -17.89
C SER A 2 8.19 -11.72 -16.66
N LYS A 3 7.37 -10.66 -16.79
CA LYS A 3 6.97 -9.86 -15.63
C LYS A 3 6.08 -10.70 -14.70
N ASN A 4 6.24 -10.53 -13.39
CA ASN A 4 5.33 -11.10 -12.41
C ASN A 4 3.89 -10.60 -12.71
N PRO A 5 2.87 -11.49 -12.76
CA PRO A 5 1.48 -11.10 -13.01
C PRO A 5 0.95 -9.98 -12.10
N LEU A 6 1.37 -9.94 -10.84
CA LEU A 6 0.99 -8.89 -9.88
C LEU A 6 1.60 -7.53 -10.25
N THR A 7 2.88 -7.53 -10.65
CA THR A 7 3.53 -6.33 -11.16
C THR A 7 2.86 -5.83 -12.43
N LEU A 8 2.47 -6.73 -13.33
CA LEU A 8 1.77 -6.39 -14.56
C LEU A 8 0.39 -5.77 -14.30
N ILE A 9 -0.39 -6.33 -13.37
CA ILE A 9 -1.69 -5.79 -12.95
C ILE A 9 -1.56 -4.37 -12.37
N MET A 10 -0.53 -4.13 -11.56
CA MET A 10 -0.28 -2.79 -11.00
C MET A 10 0.22 -1.79 -12.02
N GLU A 11 1.08 -2.22 -12.96
CA GLU A 11 1.54 -1.35 -14.05
C GLU A 11 0.39 -0.93 -14.97
N THR A 12 -0.50 -1.87 -15.28
CA THR A 12 -1.66 -1.65 -16.17
C THR A 12 -2.63 -0.64 -15.56
N ASN A 13 -2.89 -0.72 -14.26
CA ASN A 13 -3.82 0.14 -13.54
C ASN A 13 -3.10 1.14 -12.63
N LYS A 14 -1.93 1.66 -13.03
CA LYS A 14 -1.27 2.74 -12.29
C LYS A 14 -2.23 3.90 -12.08
N PHE A 15 -2.24 4.45 -10.86
CA PHE A 15 -3.16 5.52 -10.54
C PHE A 15 -2.82 6.78 -11.35
N ASN A 16 -3.77 7.25 -12.14
CA ASN A 16 -3.62 8.40 -13.04
C ASN A 16 -4.56 9.57 -12.66
N GLY A 17 -5.23 9.49 -11.51
CA GLY A 17 -6.20 10.47 -11.05
C GLY A 17 -7.64 10.21 -11.50
N MET A 18 -7.86 9.46 -12.58
CA MET A 18 -9.21 9.17 -13.11
C MET A 18 -9.65 7.72 -12.89
N ASN A 19 -8.72 6.79 -12.68
CA ASN A 19 -8.98 5.35 -12.59
C ASN A 19 -8.98 4.82 -11.14
N TYR A 20 -9.56 5.55 -10.20
CA TYR A 20 -9.49 5.20 -8.77
C TYR A 20 -9.99 3.79 -8.48
N ASN A 21 -11.13 3.39 -9.05
CA ASN A 21 -11.75 2.09 -8.78
C ASN A 21 -10.91 0.93 -9.34
N GLU A 22 -10.38 1.08 -10.56
CA GLU A 22 -9.53 0.10 -11.23
C GLU A 22 -8.20 -0.04 -10.50
N TRP A 23 -7.60 1.09 -10.11
CA TRP A 23 -6.38 1.13 -9.31
C TRP A 23 -6.59 0.48 -7.95
N LEU A 24 -7.65 0.85 -7.22
CA LEU A 24 -7.94 0.30 -5.89
C LEU A 24 -8.20 -1.20 -5.96
N ARG A 25 -8.86 -1.69 -7.01
CA ARG A 25 -9.05 -3.13 -7.24
C ARG A 25 -7.72 -3.84 -7.45
N SER A 26 -6.85 -3.32 -8.30
CA SER A 26 -5.51 -3.88 -8.50
C SER A 26 -4.69 -3.86 -7.22
N LEU A 27 -4.74 -2.75 -6.47
CA LEU A 27 -4.05 -2.61 -5.19
C LEU A 27 -4.52 -3.67 -4.19
N ARG A 28 -5.84 -3.86 -4.03
CA ARG A 28 -6.39 -4.88 -3.13
C ARG A 28 -5.95 -6.29 -3.50
N ILE A 29 -5.92 -6.64 -4.79
CA ILE A 29 -5.42 -7.95 -5.25
C ILE A 29 -3.97 -8.19 -4.82
N VAL A 30 -3.10 -7.18 -5.00
CA VAL A 30 -1.69 -7.28 -4.58
C VAL A 30 -1.58 -7.38 -3.06
N LEU A 31 -2.32 -6.57 -2.31
CA LEU A 31 -2.26 -6.59 -0.85
C LEU A 31 -2.84 -7.88 -0.26
N ASP A 32 -3.89 -8.43 -0.84
CA ASP A 32 -4.45 -9.74 -0.44
C ASP A 32 -3.42 -10.85 -0.67
N PHE A 33 -2.68 -10.80 -1.79
CA PHE A 33 -1.60 -11.76 -2.06
C PHE A 33 -0.47 -11.67 -1.02
N GLU A 34 -0.13 -10.45 -0.58
CA GLU A 34 0.89 -10.20 0.46
C GLU A 34 0.33 -10.36 1.90
N ASN A 35 -0.95 -10.71 2.07
CA ASN A 35 -1.64 -10.79 3.36
C ASN A 35 -1.66 -9.46 4.16
N GLN A 36 -1.76 -8.34 3.46
CA GLN A 36 -1.65 -6.97 3.99
C GLN A 36 -2.87 -6.08 3.73
N SER A 37 -3.93 -6.60 3.10
CA SER A 37 -5.12 -5.81 2.78
C SER A 37 -5.80 -5.20 4.00
N TYR A 38 -5.67 -5.87 5.16
CA TYR A 38 -6.19 -5.40 6.44
C TYR A 38 -5.68 -4.00 6.85
N ILE A 39 -4.51 -3.58 6.35
CA ILE A 39 -3.95 -2.24 6.58
C ILE A 39 -4.83 -1.14 5.97
N LEU A 40 -5.54 -1.42 4.87
CA LEU A 40 -6.42 -0.44 4.24
C LEU A 40 -7.70 -0.18 5.07
N ASP A 41 -8.16 -1.19 5.81
CA ASP A 41 -9.44 -1.13 6.53
C ASP A 41 -9.26 -0.80 8.01
N LYS A 42 -8.10 -1.09 8.59
CA LYS A 42 -7.85 -0.98 10.04
C LYS A 42 -6.62 -0.12 10.33
N SER A 43 -6.87 1.01 10.98
CA SER A 43 -5.83 1.75 11.69
C SER A 43 -5.59 1.12 13.06
N LEU A 44 -4.38 0.62 13.33
CA LEU A 44 -3.94 0.37 14.70
C LEU A 44 -3.48 1.68 15.37
N PRO A 45 -3.45 1.73 16.71
CA PRO A 45 -2.93 2.87 17.45
C PRO A 45 -1.49 3.19 17.04
N THR A 46 -1.09 4.45 17.14
CA THR A 46 0.29 4.91 16.93
C THR A 46 1.22 4.62 18.09
N ALA A 47 0.68 4.21 19.24
CA ALA A 47 1.44 3.81 20.43
C ALA A 47 0.68 2.75 21.21
N LEU A 48 1.43 1.87 21.89
CA LEU A 48 0.88 0.90 22.83
C LEU A 48 0.73 1.52 24.23
N PRO A 49 -0.35 1.19 24.97
CA PRO A 49 -0.48 1.57 26.37
C PRO A 49 0.63 1.00 27.25
N GLU A 50 0.92 1.68 28.36
CA GLU A 50 1.81 1.14 29.39
C GLU A 50 1.22 -0.14 30.00
N GLY A 51 2.04 -1.18 30.12
CA GLY A 51 1.58 -2.50 30.59
C GLY A 51 1.03 -3.43 29.50
N SER A 52 1.20 -3.09 28.21
CA SER A 52 0.83 -3.97 27.10
C SER A 52 1.57 -5.32 27.16
N SER A 53 0.92 -6.39 26.73
CA SER A 53 1.48 -7.73 26.72
C SER A 53 2.55 -7.88 25.63
N PRO A 54 3.51 -8.83 25.77
CA PRO A 54 4.48 -9.12 24.70
C PRO A 54 3.83 -9.42 23.34
N GLU A 55 2.68 -10.07 23.32
CA GLU A 55 1.91 -10.38 22.10
C GLU A 55 1.33 -9.11 21.45
N GLU A 56 0.87 -8.16 22.27
CA GLU A 56 0.42 -6.84 21.79
C GLU A 56 1.59 -6.05 21.17
N HIS A 57 2.78 -6.13 21.79
CA HIS A 57 4.01 -5.57 21.24
C HIS A 57 4.37 -6.14 19.87
N VAL A 58 4.38 -7.47 19.73
CA VAL A 58 4.66 -8.14 18.44
C VAL A 58 3.62 -7.76 17.39
N THR A 59 2.34 -7.73 17.75
CA THR A 59 1.25 -7.36 16.82
C THR A 59 1.41 -5.92 16.35
N PHE A 60 1.76 -5.01 17.25
CA PHE A 60 1.98 -3.60 16.94
C PHE A 60 3.18 -3.37 16.01
N GLU A 61 4.29 -4.07 16.25
CA GLU A 61 5.49 -4.00 15.40
C GLU A 61 5.21 -4.55 14.00
N ASN A 62 4.56 -5.72 13.90
CA ASN A 62 4.16 -6.32 12.63
C ASN A 62 3.25 -5.38 11.82
N TRP A 63 2.27 -4.75 12.47
CA TRP A 63 1.41 -3.79 11.79
C TRP A 63 2.20 -2.60 11.25
N HIS A 64 3.17 -2.07 12.01
CA HIS A 64 4.01 -0.97 11.54
C HIS A 64 4.87 -1.36 10.35
N GLU A 65 5.38 -2.60 10.32
CA GLU A 65 6.13 -3.11 9.19
C GLU A 65 5.24 -3.26 7.95
N ASP A 66 4.07 -3.88 8.09
CA ASP A 66 3.11 -4.05 7.01
C ASP A 66 2.62 -2.70 6.48
N ASN A 67 2.32 -1.75 7.37
CA ASN A 67 1.96 -0.39 7.00
C ASN A 67 3.06 0.30 6.18
N ARG A 68 4.34 0.12 6.53
CA ARG A 68 5.47 0.64 5.73
C ARG A 68 5.51 0.02 4.33
N LYS A 69 5.26 -1.29 4.21
CA LYS A 69 5.23 -2.00 2.92
C LYS A 69 4.05 -1.52 2.07
N VAL A 70 2.85 -1.46 2.62
CA VAL A 70 1.63 -0.97 1.94
C VAL A 70 1.80 0.46 1.45
N ARG A 71 2.36 1.36 2.28
CA ARG A 71 2.66 2.74 1.86
C ARG A 71 3.62 2.78 0.67
N SER A 72 4.64 1.94 0.67
CA SER A 72 5.59 1.83 -0.45
C SER A 72 4.90 1.35 -1.74
N ILE A 73 4.01 0.35 -1.64
CA ILE A 73 3.24 -0.17 -2.78
C ILE A 73 2.31 0.91 -3.34
N ILE A 74 1.57 1.62 -2.48
CA ILE A 74 0.68 2.73 -2.87
C ILE A 74 1.49 3.77 -3.64
N LEU A 75 2.60 4.27 -3.07
CA LEU A 75 3.42 5.29 -3.71
C LEU A 75 4.02 4.82 -5.04
N ALA A 76 4.51 3.58 -5.12
CA ALA A 76 5.08 3.03 -6.36
C ALA A 76 4.02 2.82 -7.46
N SER A 77 2.76 2.62 -7.07
CA SER A 77 1.63 2.42 -7.99
C SER A 77 1.00 3.71 -8.51
N MET A 78 1.39 4.86 -7.97
CA MET A 78 0.97 6.16 -8.47
C MET A 78 1.87 6.56 -9.63
N THR A 79 1.30 7.20 -10.66
CA THR A 79 2.14 7.87 -11.65
C THR A 79 2.92 8.99 -10.96
N MET A 80 4.24 9.04 -11.13
CA MET A 80 5.01 10.24 -10.75
C MET A 80 4.49 11.39 -11.60
N THR A 81 3.64 12.24 -11.04
CA THR A 81 3.25 13.50 -11.67
C THR A 81 4.40 14.50 -11.49
N SER A 82 5.50 14.29 -12.19
CA SER A 82 6.39 15.37 -12.60
C SER A 82 5.99 15.81 -14.01
N LYS A 83 4.76 16.33 -14.14
CA LYS A 83 4.48 17.32 -15.18
C LYS A 83 4.49 18.68 -14.50
N SER A 84 5.69 19.18 -14.23
CA SER A 84 5.87 20.62 -14.19
C SER A 84 5.77 21.10 -15.63
N ASN A 85 4.54 21.27 -16.10
CA ASN A 85 4.26 22.18 -17.20
C ASN A 85 4.46 23.59 -16.64
N MET A 86 5.68 24.10 -16.69
CA MET A 86 5.89 25.53 -16.82
C MET A 86 6.49 25.77 -18.20
N ILE A 87 5.59 25.80 -19.17
CA ILE A 87 5.74 26.55 -20.41
C ILE A 87 5.23 27.95 -20.09
N GLY A 88 6.05 28.96 -20.35
CA GLY A 88 5.77 30.39 -20.12
C GLY A 88 7.06 31.15 -19.84
#